data_AF-A0A519HK00-F1
#
_entry.id   AF-A0A519HK00-F1
#
_cell.length_a   1.000
_cell.length_b   1.000
_cell.length_c   1.000
_cell.angle_alpha   90.00
_cell.angle_beta   90.00
_cell.angle_gamma   90.00
#
_symmetry.space_group_name_H-M   'P 1'
#
loop_
_entity.id
_entity.type
_entity.pdbx_description
1 polymer ?
#
loop_
_entity_poly.entity_id
_entity_poly.type
_entity_poly.pdbx_seq_one_letter_code
_entity_poly.pdbx_strand_id
1 'polypeptide(L)'
;MKRSAQAATLAARLATDLFEAEASQDEAVSQLGKLAQSLTRTRREAGLSTTLGQGAFDALADAVHAQVQAQRAMVALHEALADVKSRTAFRGLEMSGMDKGEDPTTRPVGRLALVS
;
A
#
# COMPACT_ATOMS: atom_id res chain seq x y z
N MET A 1 -4.66 -13.72 30.72
CA MET A 1 -3.87 -14.30 29.61
C MET A 1 -4.66 -14.52 28.32
N LYS A 2 -5.82 -15.23 28.30
CA LYS A 2 -6.55 -15.54 27.04
C LYS A 2 -6.96 -14.32 26.18
N ARG A 3 -7.44 -13.22 26.78
CA ARG A 3 -7.88 -12.02 26.04
C ARG A 3 -6.76 -11.25 25.35
N SER A 4 -5.59 -11.16 25.98
CA SER A 4 -4.40 -10.50 25.42
C SER A 4 -3.83 -11.32 24.25
N ALA A 5 -3.77 -12.64 24.38
CA ALA A 5 -3.36 -13.52 23.28
C ALA A 5 -4.32 -13.42 22.07
N GLN A 6 -5.63 -13.39 22.31
CA GLN A 6 -6.62 -13.20 21.24
C GLN A 6 -6.49 -11.84 20.55
N ALA A 7 -6.28 -10.77 21.32
CA ALA A 7 -6.04 -9.43 20.77
C ALA A 7 -4.78 -9.41 19.89
N ALA A 8 -3.68 -10.03 20.33
CA ALA A 8 -2.46 -10.14 19.54
C ALA A 8 -2.69 -10.90 18.22
N THR A 9 -3.44 -12.01 18.24
CA THR A 9 -3.76 -12.77 17.01
C THR A 9 -4.62 -11.96 16.03
N LEU A 10 -5.62 -11.22 16.51
CA LEU A 10 -6.46 -10.38 15.65
C LEU A 10 -5.64 -9.26 15.01
N ALA A 11 -4.82 -8.60 15.81
CA ALA A 11 -4.00 -7.51 15.33
C ALA A 11 -2.93 -8.01 14.34
N ALA A 12 -2.34 -9.19 14.59
CA ALA A 12 -1.42 -9.85 13.66
C ALA A 12 -2.02 -10.01 12.26
N ARG A 13 -3.26 -10.52 12.19
CA ARG A 13 -3.96 -10.74 10.93
C ARG A 13 -4.22 -9.41 10.21
N LEU A 14 -4.70 -8.40 10.94
CA LEU A 14 -4.95 -7.09 10.36
C LEU A 14 -3.67 -6.45 9.81
N ALA A 15 -2.54 -6.61 10.50
CA ALA A 15 -1.25 -6.14 10.00
C ALA A 15 -0.84 -6.89 8.71
N THR A 16 -1.01 -8.21 8.66
CA THR A 16 -0.77 -9.00 7.44
C THR A 16 -1.63 -8.49 6.27
N ASP A 17 -2.94 -8.34 6.48
CA ASP A 17 -3.86 -7.86 5.44
C ASP A 17 -3.45 -6.46 4.93
N LEU A 18 -3.02 -5.58 5.85
CA LEU A 18 -2.56 -4.23 5.53
C LEU A 18 -1.29 -4.25 4.67
N PHE A 19 -0.31 -5.08 5.03
CA PHE A 19 0.93 -5.25 4.27
C PHE A 19 0.68 -5.84 2.88
N GLU A 20 -0.21 -6.84 2.77
CA GLU A 20 -0.57 -7.44 1.49
C GLU A 20 -1.26 -6.43 0.57
N ALA A 21 -2.12 -5.57 1.13
CA ALA A 21 -2.77 -4.49 0.41
C ALA A 21 -1.75 -3.45 -0.11
N GLU A 22 -0.82 -3.00 0.74
CA GLU A 22 0.25 -2.07 0.33
C GLU A 22 1.15 -2.66 -0.76
N ALA A 23 1.58 -3.93 -0.60
CA ALA A 23 2.40 -4.62 -1.59
C ALA A 23 1.68 -4.75 -2.93
N SER A 24 0.37 -5.00 -2.92
CA SER A 24 -0.44 -5.10 -4.13
C SER A 24 -0.56 -3.76 -4.85
N GLN A 25 -0.61 -2.64 -4.12
CA GLN A 25 -0.61 -1.30 -4.71
C GLN A 25 0.72 -0.97 -5.40
N ASP A 26 1.85 -1.29 -4.75
CA ASP A 26 3.18 -1.10 -5.33
C ASP A 26 3.34 -1.89 -6.63
N GLU A 27 2.89 -3.16 -6.65
CA GLU A 27 2.90 -3.98 -7.85
C GLU A 27 1.96 -3.43 -8.93
N ALA A 28 0.78 -2.92 -8.56
CA ALA A 28 -0.14 -2.31 -9.53
C ALA A 28 0.52 -1.11 -10.25
N VAL A 29 1.20 -0.22 -9.52
CA VAL A 29 1.93 0.92 -10.10
C VAL A 29 3.05 0.44 -11.02
N SER A 30 3.81 -0.57 -10.61
CA SER A 30 4.86 -1.21 -11.42
C SER A 30 4.31 -1.74 -12.76
N GLN A 31 3.18 -2.45 -12.71
CA GLN A 31 2.54 -3.04 -13.90
C GLN A 31 1.97 -1.97 -14.84
N LEU A 32 1.38 -0.89 -14.30
CA LEU A 32 0.92 0.25 -15.11
C LEU A 32 2.10 0.96 -15.81
N GLY A 33 3.25 1.09 -15.13
CA GLY A 33 4.47 1.61 -15.74
C GLY A 33 4.98 0.75 -16.90
N LYS A 34 4.97 -0.58 -16.75
CA LYS A 34 5.31 -1.51 -17.84
C LYS A 34 4.33 -1.39 -19.01
N LEU A 35 3.04 -1.22 -18.74
CA LEU A 35 2.02 -1.01 -19.78
C LEU A 35 2.27 0.29 -20.55
N ALA A 36 2.62 1.40 -19.88
CA ALA A 36 2.95 2.67 -20.52
C ALA A 36 4.12 2.54 -21.51
N GLN A 37 5.17 1.81 -21.10
CA GLN A 37 6.31 1.51 -21.96
C GLN A 37 5.89 0.67 -23.17
N SER A 38 5.06 -0.36 -22.94
CA SER A 38 4.57 -1.22 -24.03
C SER A 38 3.75 -0.43 -25.05
N LEU A 39 2.80 0.41 -24.61
CA LEU A 39 2.02 1.26 -25.51
C LEU A 39 2.91 2.16 -26.37
N THR A 40 3.89 2.81 -25.75
CA THR A 40 4.82 3.71 -26.44
C THR A 40 5.66 2.96 -27.49
N ARG A 41 6.19 1.78 -27.11
CA ARG A 41 6.99 0.93 -27.99
C ARG A 41 6.16 0.42 -29.17
N THR A 42 4.99 -0.17 -28.92
CA THR A 42 4.12 -0.70 -29.97
C THR A 42 3.72 0.37 -30.97
N ARG A 43 3.40 1.59 -30.51
CA ARG A 43 3.09 2.72 -31.41
C ARG A 43 4.25 3.03 -32.35
N ARG A 44 5.48 3.06 -31.82
CA ARG A 44 6.70 3.33 -32.59
C ARG A 44 6.99 2.21 -33.59
N GLU A 45 6.92 0.97 -33.15
CA GLU A 45 7.20 -0.21 -33.99
C GLU A 45 6.19 -0.36 -35.14
N ALA A 46 4.92 0.00 -34.90
CA ALA A 46 3.88 0.00 -35.91
C ALA A 46 3.88 1.23 -36.84
N GLY A 47 4.81 2.18 -36.67
CA GLY A 47 4.90 3.40 -37.49
C GLY A 47 3.68 4.33 -37.34
N LEU A 48 2.97 4.25 -36.21
CA LEU A 48 1.75 5.00 -35.98
C LEU A 48 2.05 6.44 -35.54
N SER A 49 1.16 7.37 -35.89
CA SER A 49 1.20 8.76 -35.41
C SER A 49 1.25 8.79 -33.88
N THR A 50 1.99 9.75 -33.32
CA THR A 50 2.04 9.99 -31.86
C THR A 50 0.68 10.32 -31.28
N THR A 51 -0.22 10.93 -32.05
CA THR A 51 -1.57 11.27 -31.60
C THR A 51 -2.55 10.11 -31.68
N LEU A 52 -2.20 9.04 -32.41
CA LEU A 52 -3.05 7.86 -32.49
C LEU A 52 -2.98 7.09 -31.17
N GLY A 53 -4.15 6.80 -30.58
CA GLY A 53 -4.27 6.13 -29.29
C GLY A 53 -4.06 7.04 -28.09
N GLN A 54 -4.06 8.38 -28.25
CA GLN A 54 -3.92 9.33 -27.14
C GLN A 54 -4.90 9.05 -26.00
N GLY A 55 -6.16 8.75 -26.29
CA GLY A 55 -7.16 8.41 -25.26
C GLY A 55 -6.78 7.17 -24.42
N ALA A 56 -5.99 6.24 -24.94
CA ALA A 56 -5.47 5.12 -24.15
C ALA A 56 -4.35 5.56 -23.20
N PHE A 57 -3.52 6.53 -23.60
CA PHE A 57 -2.54 7.16 -22.71
C PHE A 57 -3.21 8.00 -21.63
N ASP A 58 -4.28 8.73 -21.96
CA ASP A 58 -5.04 9.53 -21.00
C ASP A 58 -5.70 8.60 -19.95
N ALA A 59 -6.37 7.53 -20.39
CA ALA A 59 -6.95 6.54 -19.48
C ALA A 59 -5.89 5.83 -18.61
N LEU A 60 -4.69 5.58 -19.15
CA LEU A 60 -3.58 5.02 -18.38
C LEU A 60 -3.04 6.02 -17.35
N ALA A 61 -2.93 7.30 -17.69
CA ALA A 61 -2.53 8.35 -16.77
C ALA A 61 -3.54 8.49 -15.62
N ASP A 62 -4.85 8.42 -15.92
CA ASP A 62 -5.91 8.42 -14.90
C ASP A 62 -5.80 7.19 -13.97
N ALA A 63 -5.53 6.00 -14.53
CA ALA A 63 -5.34 4.79 -13.74
C ALA A 63 -4.13 4.90 -12.79
N VAL A 64 -3.00 5.45 -13.27
CA VAL A 64 -1.81 5.71 -12.43
C VAL A 64 -2.14 6.74 -11.36
N HIS A 65 -2.84 7.82 -11.71
CA HIS A 65 -3.24 8.85 -10.76
C HIS A 65 -4.10 8.25 -9.63
N ALA A 66 -5.09 7.43 -9.97
CA ALA A 66 -5.95 6.76 -9.00
C ALA A 66 -5.15 5.86 -8.03
N GLN A 67 -4.15 5.12 -8.51
CA GLN A 67 -3.27 4.31 -7.65
C GLN A 67 -2.46 5.18 -6.68
N VAL A 68 -1.90 6.31 -7.15
CA VAL A 68 -1.18 7.25 -6.28
C VAL A 68 -2.10 7.86 -5.21
N GLN A 69 -3.36 8.17 -5.55
CA GLN A 69 -4.33 8.61 -4.54
C GLN A 69 -4.67 7.50 -3.54
N ALA A 70 -4.76 6.25 -3.98
CA ALA A 70 -4.98 5.12 -3.10
C ALA A 70 -3.83 4.94 -2.09
N GLN A 71 -2.57 5.14 -2.51
CA GLN A 71 -1.41 5.14 -1.60
C GLN A 71 -1.50 6.25 -0.54
N ARG A 72 -1.96 7.45 -0.91
CA ARG A 72 -2.21 8.54 0.06
C ARG A 72 -3.30 8.17 1.06
N ALA A 73 -4.38 7.54 0.60
CA ALA A 73 -5.44 7.08 1.47
C ALA A 73 -4.96 6.00 2.46
N MET A 74 -4.01 5.15 2.07
CA MET A 74 -3.40 4.18 3.00
C MET A 74 -2.63 4.83 4.14
N VAL A 75 -1.96 5.97 3.90
CA VAL A 75 -1.29 6.72 4.98
C VAL A 75 -2.33 7.21 6.00
N ALA A 76 -3.43 7.80 5.54
CA ALA A 76 -4.53 8.22 6.42
C ALA A 76 -5.18 7.02 7.15
N LEU A 77 -5.26 5.85 6.50
CA LEU A 77 -5.72 4.61 7.14
C LEU A 77 -4.79 4.19 8.29
N HIS A 78 -3.47 4.24 8.09
CA HIS A 78 -2.49 3.96 9.16
C HIS A 78 -2.70 4.87 10.37
N GLU A 79 -2.87 6.19 10.16
CA GLU A 79 -3.12 7.14 11.23
C GLU A 79 -4.41 6.82 12.00
N ALA A 80 -5.48 6.49 11.27
CA ALA A 80 -6.75 6.09 11.88
C ALA A 80 -6.63 4.78 12.68
N LEU A 81 -5.87 3.80 12.17
CA LEU A 81 -5.61 2.54 12.87
C LEU A 81 -4.76 2.75 14.14
N ALA A 82 -3.77 3.64 14.09
CA ALA A 82 -2.96 4.00 15.25
C ALA A 82 -3.81 4.66 16.36
N ASP A 83 -4.73 5.57 15.98
CA ASP A 83 -5.68 6.17 16.93
C ASP A 83 -6.59 5.10 17.57
N VAL A 84 -7.15 4.19 16.78
CA VAL A 84 -7.98 3.07 17.29
C VAL A 84 -7.17 2.17 18.23
N LYS A 85 -5.94 1.82 17.87
CA LYS A 85 -5.04 1.02 18.73
C LYS A 85 -4.83 1.71 20.09
N SER A 86 -4.58 3.02 20.09
CA SER A 86 -4.31 3.79 21.31
C SER A 86 -5.49 3.83 22.29
N ARG A 87 -6.74 3.71 21.78
CA ARG A 87 -7.99 3.82 22.54
C ARG A 87 -8.62 2.48 22.95
N THR A 88 -8.01 1.36 22.57
CA THR A 88 -8.60 0.02 22.72
C THR A 88 -7.68 -0.93 23.47
N ALA A 89 -8.11 -2.19 23.61
CA ALA A 89 -7.32 -3.25 24.23
C ALA A 89 -5.99 -3.55 23.50
N PHE A 90 -5.77 -2.97 22.31
CA PHE A 90 -4.53 -3.12 21.53
C PHE A 90 -3.43 -2.13 21.94
N ARG A 91 -3.69 -1.15 22.83
CA ARG A 91 -2.73 -0.10 23.23
C ARG A 91 -1.37 -0.63 23.71
N GLY A 92 -1.36 -1.78 24.41
CA GLY A 92 -0.15 -2.39 24.95
C GLY A 92 0.57 -3.35 24.00
N LEU A 93 0.15 -3.46 22.73
CA LEU A 93 0.78 -4.33 21.75
C LEU A 93 1.80 -3.55 20.93
N GLU A 94 3.03 -4.05 20.86
CA GLU A 94 3.98 -3.59 19.85
C GLU A 94 3.73 -4.32 18.54
N MET A 95 3.50 -3.53 17.49
CA MET A 95 3.12 -4.01 16.17
C MET A 95 3.93 -3.28 15.12
N SER A 96 5.00 -3.91 14.65
CA SER A 96 5.75 -3.39 13.51
C SER A 96 4.84 -3.33 12.28
N GLY A 97 4.71 -2.15 11.67
CA GLY A 97 3.91 -1.94 10.47
C GLY A 97 2.57 -1.23 10.64
N MET A 98 2.00 -1.18 11.85
CA MET A 98 0.79 -0.38 12.13
C MET A 98 1.12 1.04 12.58
N ASP A 99 2.22 1.20 13.32
CA ASP A 99 2.80 2.51 13.60
C ASP A 99 3.84 2.77 12.51
N LYS A 100 3.48 3.56 11.49
CA LYS A 100 4.51 4.19 10.65
C LYS A 100 5.24 5.18 11.56
N GLY A 101 6.37 4.77 12.11
CA GLY A 101 7.23 5.64 12.91
C GLY A 101 7.60 6.90 12.13
N GLU A 102 8.05 7.93 12.83
CA GLU A 102 8.43 9.24 12.23
C GLU A 102 9.58 9.14 11.22
N ASP A 103 10.27 8.01 11.13
CA ASP A 103 11.38 7.78 10.21
C ASP A 103 10.90 7.17 8.87
N PRO A 104 10.82 7.96 7.78
CA PRO A 104 10.39 7.48 6.48
C PRO A 104 11.45 6.61 5.76
N THR A 105 12.64 6.42 6.34
CA THR A 105 13.78 5.76 5.68
C THR A 105 13.83 4.25 5.88
N THR A 106 13.02 3.69 6.78
CA THR A 106 13.02 2.25 7.09
C THR A 106 11.71 1.58 6.70
N ARG A 107 11.79 0.45 5.98
CA ARG A 107 10.61 -0.38 5.69
C ARG A 107 10.26 -1.16 6.95
N PRO A 108 9.09 -0.96 7.57
CA PRO A 108 8.69 -1.76 8.72
C PRO A 108 8.54 -3.22 8.29
N VAL A 109 9.38 -4.09 8.81
CA VAL A 109 9.25 -5.54 8.64
C VAL A 109 8.27 -6.03 9.70
N GLY A 110 7.09 -6.49 9.28
CA GLY A 110 5.98 -6.89 10.16
C GLY A 110 6.34 -8.01 11.14
N ARG A 111 7.03 -7.68 12.23
CA ARG A 111 7.24 -8.55 13.39
C ARG A 111 6.43 -8.04 14.57
N LEU A 112 5.69 -8.95 15.19
CA LEU A 112 5.12 -8.76 16.51
C LEU A 112 6.20 -9.06 17.55
N ALA A 113 6.46 -8.12 18.44
CA ALA A 113 7.26 -8.35 19.63
C ALA A 113 6.33 -8.27 20.86
N LEU A 114 6.44 -9.26 21.75
CA LEU A 114 5.87 -9.15 23.08
C LEU A 114 6.90 -8.43 23.94
N VAL A 115 6.56 -7.26 24.45
CA VAL A 115 7.40 -6.56 25.44
C VAL A 115 7.25 -7.28 26.77
N SER A 116 8.37 -7.72 27.33
CA SER A 116 8.51 -8.28 28.67
C SER A 116 8.28 -7.24 29.76
#